data_AF-A0A352BTU9-F1
#
_entry.id   AF-A0A352BTU9-F1
#
_cell.length_a   1.000
_cell.length_b   1.000
_cell.length_c   1.000
_cell.angle_alpha   90.00
_cell.angle_beta   90.00
_cell.angle_gamma   90.00
#
_symmetry.space_group_name_H-M   'P 1'
#
loop_
_entity.id
_entity.type
_entity.pdbx_description
1 polymer ?
#
loop_
_entity_poly.entity_id
_entity_poly.type
_entity_poly.pdbx_seq_one_letter_code
_entity_poly.pdbx_strand_id
1 'polypeptide(L)'
;MFEKLKKRWNVTSNFQVTKILVVFALTGSSSAKVTGPLLKLSPFIAGLEPLYFNTIYVIATLVLYQFILLLFGWVFGEKEFFILFLKKFFRRLKK
;
A
#
# COMPACT_ATOMS: atom_id res chain seq x y z
N MET A 1 7.31 19.09 13.05
CA MET A 1 7.30 18.00 12.03
C MET A 1 5.89 17.68 11.55
N PHE A 2 4.92 17.42 12.44
CA PHE A 2 3.52 17.15 12.11
C PHE A 2 2.82 18.25 11.31
N GLU A 3 3.09 19.53 11.58
CA GLU A 3 2.51 20.66 10.80
C GLU A 3 2.84 20.62 9.31
N LYS A 4 4.06 20.21 8.94
CA LYS A 4 4.47 20.07 7.53
C LYS A 4 3.72 18.93 6.83
N LEU A 5 3.48 17.83 7.54
CA LEU A 5 2.72 16.67 7.05
C LEU A 5 1.25 17.03 6.87
N LYS A 6 0.63 17.68 7.86
CA LYS A 6 -0.74 18.19 7.80
C LYS A 6 -0.96 19.09 6.58
N LYS A 7 -0.05 20.05 6.34
CA LYS A 7 -0.14 20.95 5.18
C LYS A 7 0.03 20.23 3.83
N ARG A 8 0.91 19.21 3.74
CA ARG A 8 1.11 18.42 2.50
C ARG A 8 -0.05 17.48 2.20
N TRP A 9 -0.65 16.93 3.23
CA TRP A 9 -1.71 15.93 3.14
C TRP A 9 -3.12 16.52 3.29
N ASN A 10 -3.20 17.83 3.56
CA ASN A 10 -4.43 18.59 3.79
C ASN A 10 -5.28 17.99 4.92
N VAL A 11 -4.62 17.61 6.00
CA VAL A 11 -5.20 16.97 7.19
C VAL A 11 -5.22 17.98 8.33
N THR A 12 -6.35 18.13 9.02
CA THR A 12 -6.53 19.14 10.09
C THR A 12 -6.12 18.61 11.47
N SER A 13 -6.29 17.31 11.73
CA SER A 13 -6.07 16.69 13.04
C SER A 13 -4.75 15.93 13.13
N ASN A 14 -4.02 16.11 14.24
CA ASN A 14 -2.81 15.33 14.54
C ASN A 14 -3.14 13.83 14.72
N PHE A 15 -4.32 13.52 15.26
CA PHE A 15 -4.77 12.14 15.45
C PHE A 15 -4.99 11.42 14.11
N GLN A 16 -5.48 12.14 13.10
CA GLN A 16 -5.65 11.62 11.73
C GLN A 16 -4.29 11.25 11.11
N VAL A 17 -3.26 12.07 11.30
CA VAL A 17 -1.90 11.76 10.82
C VAL A 17 -1.36 10.49 11.47
N THR A 18 -1.51 10.33 12.79
CA THR A 18 -1.07 9.12 13.49
C THR A 18 -1.79 7.89 12.98
N LYS A 19 -3.12 7.94 12.81
CA LYS A 19 -3.90 6.82 12.22
C LYS A 19 -3.39 6.45 10.83
N ILE A 20 -3.13 7.43 9.97
CA ILE A 20 -2.61 7.21 8.62
C ILE A 20 -1.24 6.51 8.67
N LEU A 21 -0.34 6.93 9.56
CA LEU A 21 0.97 6.31 9.73
C LEU A 21 0.87 4.86 10.22
N VAL A 22 -0.03 4.59 11.17
CA VAL A 22 -0.31 3.23 11.65
C VAL A 22 -0.84 2.37 10.51
N VAL A 23 -1.80 2.87 9.72
CA VAL A 23 -2.32 2.16 8.55
C VAL A 23 -1.20 1.89 7.54
N PHE A 24 -0.29 2.83 7.30
CA PHE A 24 0.85 2.60 6.41
C PHE A 24 1.80 1.50 6.90
N ALA A 25 2.07 1.46 8.21
CA ALA A 25 2.91 0.42 8.80
C ALA A 25 2.25 -0.97 8.72
N LEU A 26 0.95 -1.05 9.01
CA LEU A 26 0.17 -2.28 8.94
C LEU A 26 0.04 -2.79 7.50
N THR A 27 -0.32 -1.91 6.57
CA THR A 27 -0.52 -2.27 5.15
C THR A 27 0.78 -2.70 4.49
N GLY A 28 1.91 -2.03 4.76
CA GLY A 28 3.23 -2.41 4.23
C GLY A 28 3.71 -3.77 4.74
N SER A 29 3.53 -4.05 6.03
CA SER A 29 3.89 -5.35 6.61
C SER A 29 2.98 -6.46 6.09
N SER A 30 1.68 -6.18 5.95
CA SER A 30 0.68 -7.15 5.49
C SER A 30 0.86 -7.50 4.02
N SER A 31 1.11 -6.52 3.14
CA SER A 31 1.26 -6.77 1.70
C SER A 31 2.43 -7.70 1.41
N ALA A 32 3.59 -7.50 2.07
CA ALA A 32 4.74 -8.38 1.91
C ALA A 32 4.41 -9.81 2.38
N LYS A 33 3.81 -9.97 3.57
CA LYS A 33 3.45 -11.29 4.11
C LYS A 33 2.43 -12.04 3.26
N VAL A 34 1.48 -11.33 2.66
CA VAL A 34 0.41 -11.92 1.84
C VAL A 34 0.90 -12.29 0.44
N THR A 35 1.83 -11.53 -0.14
CA THR A 35 2.32 -11.76 -1.51
C THR A 35 3.08 -13.09 -1.65
N GLY A 36 3.90 -13.45 -0.66
CA GLY A 36 4.69 -14.69 -0.66
C GLY A 36 3.86 -15.96 -0.88
N PRO A 37 2.87 -16.26 -0.02
CA PRO A 37 2.01 -17.42 -0.20
C PRO A 37 1.16 -17.31 -1.47
N LEU A 38 0.66 -16.12 -1.82
CA LEU A 38 -0.13 -15.94 -3.05
C LEU A 38 0.63 -16.33 -4.32
N LEU A 39 1.91 -15.96 -4.43
CA LEU A 39 2.73 -16.33 -5.58
C LEU A 39 3.10 -17.81 -5.59
N LYS A 40 3.29 -18.42 -4.41
CA LYS A 40 3.57 -19.86 -4.28
C LYS A 40 2.36 -20.75 -4.59
N LEU A 41 1.13 -20.21 -4.53
CA LEU A 41 -0.07 -20.94 -4.97
C LEU A 41 -0.07 -21.24 -6.47
N SER A 42 0.67 -20.46 -7.26
CA SER A 42 0.83 -20.70 -8.69
C SER A 42 2.07 -21.57 -8.93
N PRO A 43 1.93 -22.84 -9.37
CA PRO A 43 3.06 -23.72 -9.61
C PRO A 43 4.03 -23.17 -10.67
N PHE A 44 3.48 -22.42 -11.64
CA PHE A 44 4.25 -21.75 -12.68
C PHE A 44 5.17 -20.68 -12.11
N ILE A 45 4.69 -19.87 -11.16
CA ILE A 45 5.48 -18.78 -10.56
C ILE A 45 6.47 -19.36 -9.54
N ALA A 46 6.06 -20.39 -8.79
CA ALA A 46 6.90 -21.04 -7.79
C ALA A 46 8.15 -21.73 -8.38
N GLY A 47 8.09 -22.17 -9.64
CA GLY A 47 9.20 -22.80 -10.36
C GLY A 47 10.13 -21.84 -11.12
N LEU A 48 9.92 -20.51 -11.02
CA LEU A 48 10.78 -19.54 -11.69
C LEU A 48 12.14 -19.42 -11.02
N GLU A 49 13.16 -19.07 -11.81
CA GLU A 49 14.47 -18.70 -11.27
C GLU A 49 14.35 -17.58 -10.21
N PRO A 50 15.22 -17.57 -9.19
CA PRO A 50 15.13 -16.63 -8.06
C PRO A 50 15.02 -15.16 -8.46
N LEU A 51 15.68 -14.76 -9.56
CA LEU A 51 15.64 -13.40 -10.08
C LEU A 51 14.25 -13.00 -10.60
N TYR A 52 13.62 -13.87 -11.41
CA TYR A 52 12.28 -13.63 -11.94
C TYR A 52 11.23 -13.71 -10.84
N PHE A 53 11.36 -14.67 -9.93
CA PHE A 53 10.48 -14.78 -8.76
C PHE A 53 10.50 -13.51 -7.93
N ASN A 54 11.69 -12.99 -7.59
CA ASN A 54 11.80 -11.79 -6.77
C ASN A 54 11.28 -10.53 -7.49
N THR A 55 11.48 -10.43 -8.81
CA THR A 55 10.94 -9.33 -9.62
C THR A 55 9.41 -9.34 -9.60
N ILE A 56 8.80 -10.50 -9.85
CA ILE A 56 7.34 -10.66 -9.78
C ILE A 56 6.84 -10.41 -8.36
N TYR A 57 7.56 -10.86 -7.33
CA TYR A 57 7.23 -10.62 -5.94
C TYR A 57 7.16 -9.13 -5.59
N VAL A 58 8.14 -8.33 -6.02
CA VAL A 58 8.13 -6.88 -5.78
C VAL A 58 6.96 -6.21 -6.50
N ILE A 59 6.73 -6.54 -7.77
CA ILE A 59 5.63 -5.97 -8.56
C ILE A 59 4.27 -6.36 -7.96
N ALA A 60 4.08 -7.64 -7.66
CA ALA A 60 2.86 -8.16 -7.06
C ALA A 60 2.60 -7.55 -5.68
N THR A 61 3.63 -7.38 -4.85
CA THR A 61 3.53 -6.70 -3.55
C THR A 61 3.05 -5.26 -3.73
N LEU A 62 3.59 -4.54 -4.71
CA LEU A 62 3.20 -3.16 -5.00
C LEU A 62 1.74 -3.08 -5.48
N VAL A 63 1.30 -4.02 -6.31
CA VAL A 63 -0.09 -4.09 -6.78
C VAL A 63 -1.04 -4.42 -5.63
N LEU A 64 -0.75 -5.49 -4.87
CA LEU A 64 -1.54 -5.91 -3.70
C LEU A 64 -1.62 -4.81 -2.63
N TYR A 65 -0.54 -4.07 -2.44
CA TYR A 65 -0.48 -2.96 -1.49
C TYR A 65 -1.59 -1.93 -1.76
N GLN A 66 -1.91 -1.62 -3.02
CA GLN A 66 -2.97 -0.65 -3.34
C GLN A 66 -4.35 -1.11 -2.85
N PHE A 67 -4.65 -2.40 -2.96
CA PHE A 67 -5.91 -2.97 -2.49
C PHE A 67 -5.98 -3.05 -0.96
N ILE A 68 -4.90 -3.52 -0.33
CA ILE A 68 -4.79 -3.62 1.13
C ILE A 68 -4.89 -2.22 1.76
N LEU A 69 -4.25 -1.22 1.15
CA LEU A 69 -4.31 0.16 1.61
C LEU A 69 -5.73 0.74 1.59
N LEU A 70 -6.53 0.44 0.56
CA LEU A 70 -7.94 0.83 0.53
C LEU A 70 -8.78 0.10 1.59
N LEU A 71 -8.53 -1.20 1.80
CA LEU A 71 -9.21 -1.98 2.85
C LEU A 71 -8.95 -1.42 4.24
N PHE A 72 -7.68 -1.19 4.60
CA PHE A 72 -7.35 -0.59 5.89
C PHE A 72 -7.85 0.86 5.99
N GLY A 73 -7.81 1.63 4.90
CA GLY A 73 -8.41 2.96 4.86
C GLY A 73 -9.90 2.94 5.19
N TRP A 74 -10.63 1.92 4.72
CA TRP A 74 -12.04 1.71 5.06
C TRP A 74 -12.23 1.31 6.53
N VAL A 75 -11.43 0.38 7.05
CA VAL A 75 -11.50 -0.08 8.45
C VAL A 75 -11.22 1.05 9.47
N PHE A 76 -10.27 1.93 9.18
CA PHE A 76 -9.86 3.02 10.09
C PHE A 76 -10.64 4.34 9.88
N GLY A 77 -11.62 4.35 8.96
CA GLY A 77 -12.47 5.51 8.67
C GLY A 77 -11.78 6.63 7.87
N GLU A 78 -10.63 6.35 7.24
CA GLU A 78 -9.81 7.32 6.49
C GLU A 78 -9.85 7.06 4.97
N LYS A 79 -10.92 6.41 4.48
CA LYS A 79 -11.06 5.96 3.08
C LYS A 79 -10.88 7.07 2.06
N GLU A 80 -11.42 8.26 2.31
CA GLU A 80 -11.35 9.39 1.36
C GLU A 80 -9.91 9.89 1.18
N PHE A 81 -9.16 9.95 2.27
CA PHE A 81 -7.74 10.28 2.24
C PHE A 81 -6.97 9.30 1.35
N PHE A 82 -7.17 8.00 1.57
CA PHE A 82 -6.45 6.96 0.81
C PHE A 82 -6.91 6.85 -0.65
N ILE A 83 -8.18 7.09 -0.96
CA ILE A 83 -8.67 7.18 -2.35
C ILE A 83 -8.04 8.38 -3.06
N LEU A 84 -7.98 9.55 -2.42
CA LEU A 84 -7.31 10.74 -2.98
C LEU A 84 -5.80 10.52 -3.14
N PHE A 85 -5.18 9.83 -2.19
CA PHE A 85 -3.78 9.43 -2.26
C PHE A 85 -3.53 8.49 -3.45
N LEU A 86 -4.38 7.48 -3.64
CA LEU A 86 -4.31 6.53 -4.74
C LEU A 86 -4.52 7.21 -6.10
N LYS A 87 -5.52 8.10 -6.20
CA LYS A 87 -5.76 8.91 -7.40
C LYS A 87 -4.54 9.76 -7.75
N LYS A 88 -3.86 10.37 -6.76
CA LYS A 88 -2.61 11.12 -6.98
C LYS A 88 -1.48 10.22 -7.46
N PHE A 89 -1.37 9.00 -6.95
CA PHE A 89 -0.38 8.01 -7.39
C PHE A 89 -0.60 7.61 -8.86
N PHE A 90 -1.82 7.19 -9.23
CA PHE A 90 -2.14 6.83 -10.62
C PHE A 90 -2.03 8.00 -11.59
N ARG A 91 -2.39 9.23 -11.18
CA ARG A 91 -2.23 10.42 -12.02
C ARG A 91 -0.77 10.68 -12.39
N ARG A 92 0.19 10.26 -11.55
CA ARG A 92 1.63 10.37 -11.84
C ARG A 92 2.13 9.24 -12.74
N LEU A 93 1.49 8.08 -12.72
CA LEU A 93 1.84 6.97 -13.62
C LEU A 93 1.31 7.19 -15.05
N LYS A 94 0.17 7.90 -15.20
CA LYS A 94 -0.44 8.18 -16.52
C LYS A 94 0.18 9.41 -17.22
N LYS A 95 1.05 10.17 -16.53
CA LYS A 95 1.64 11.41 -17.03
C LYS A 95 3.10 11.16 -17.37
#